data_AF-A0A494VAH9-F1
#
_entry.id   AF-A0A494VAH9-F1
#
_cell.length_a   1.000
_cell.length_b   1.000
_cell.length_c   1.000
_cell.angle_alpha   90.00
_cell.angle_beta   90.00
_cell.angle_gamma   90.00
#
_symmetry.space_group_name_H-M   'P 1'
#
loop_
_entity.id
_entity.type
_entity.pdbx_description
1 polymer ?
#
loop_
_entity_poly.entity_id
_entity_poly.type
_entity_poly.pdbx_seq_one_letter_code
_entity_poly.pdbx_strand_id
1 'polypeptide(L)'
;MIDIVGMVADPSTPAQDRQGVIESAENLSTALAAISDPHTPPELREDLTEIVKQATSALEVVGDPRVPPEERSTLVLVIKRTTSTLELICDPKTPEDLRDQMIATVKDLTYVAERREGVAQSSPAGESASSPGGEGGSREPPNTLTASSSEEIVQDRRTPPKEREQLAKITSQVSALLRKISDPKTSQAERSDARRELEDKTSHMKDQQEESASAQERPEESLSKAAAVCTSAIFDSTPESALMRGLKELGPSQWQDEGVKDFWKAEEKSDDTLDVLAQLRNDERAHGPFEVAPLITGLAELVPHDKLFGTLGGSALSCEQTAKYLDEEYGVTAGTWLTRSGT
;
A
#
# COMPACT_ATOMS: atom_id res chain seq x y z
N MET A 1 18.95 -12.15 5.34
CA MET A 1 18.59 -11.95 6.78
C MET A 1 19.46 -10.90 7.51
N ILE A 2 20.79 -10.88 7.34
CA ILE A 2 21.68 -9.87 7.98
C ILE A 2 21.33 -8.44 7.53
N ASP A 3 21.00 -8.26 6.25
CA ASP A 3 20.67 -6.93 5.69
C ASP A 3 19.30 -6.41 6.15
N ILE A 4 18.33 -7.31 6.40
CA ILE A 4 17.01 -6.97 6.96
C ILE A 4 17.15 -6.42 8.39
N VAL A 5 17.96 -7.09 9.21
CA VAL A 5 18.26 -6.62 10.58
C VAL A 5 19.04 -5.30 10.56
N GLY A 6 19.95 -5.14 9.60
CA GLY A 6 20.68 -3.89 9.37
C GLY A 6 19.75 -2.73 9.06
N MET A 7 18.78 -2.92 8.15
CA MET A 7 17.80 -1.91 7.78
C MET A 7 16.89 -1.50 8.95
N VAL A 8 16.43 -2.45 9.76
CA VAL A 8 15.62 -2.16 10.96
C VAL A 8 16.42 -1.38 12.01
N ALA A 9 17.72 -1.65 12.13
CA ALA A 9 18.60 -0.98 13.10
C ALA A 9 19.14 0.38 12.61
N ASP A 10 19.08 0.66 11.31
CA ASP A 10 19.64 1.88 10.73
C ASP A 10 18.69 3.09 11.00
N PRO A 11 19.14 4.12 11.74
CA PRO A 11 18.35 5.31 11.99
C PRO A 11 18.01 6.10 10.71
N SER A 12 18.83 5.97 9.66
CA SER A 12 18.64 6.65 8.38
C SER A 12 17.52 6.05 7.54
N THR A 13 17.10 4.81 7.81
CA THR A 13 15.93 4.19 7.18
C THR A 13 14.66 4.89 7.66
N PRO A 14 13.69 5.22 6.78
CA PRO A 14 12.40 5.81 7.19
C PRO A 14 11.69 4.99 8.28
N ALA A 15 10.94 5.65 9.16
CA ALA A 15 10.24 4.97 10.24
C ALA A 15 9.18 4.00 9.73
N GLN A 16 8.51 4.37 8.63
CA GLN A 16 7.56 3.53 7.92
C GLN A 16 8.19 2.27 7.35
N ASP A 17 9.31 2.40 6.64
CA ASP A 17 10.05 1.29 6.06
C ASP A 17 10.42 0.25 7.14
N ARG A 18 10.96 0.70 8.28
CA ARG A 18 11.30 -0.20 9.40
C ARG A 18 10.06 -0.90 9.95
N GLN A 19 8.98 -0.16 10.16
CA GLN A 19 7.74 -0.72 10.69
C GLN A 19 7.13 -1.75 9.74
N GLY A 20 7.11 -1.48 8.43
CA GLY A 20 6.60 -2.42 7.43
C GLY A 20 7.42 -3.71 7.36
N VAL A 21 8.75 -3.63 7.48
CA VAL A 21 9.62 -4.81 7.59
C VAL A 21 9.33 -5.63 8.86
N ILE A 22 9.13 -4.96 10.00
CA ILE A 22 8.78 -5.62 11.27
C ILE A 22 7.43 -6.33 11.14
N GLU A 23 6.39 -5.65 10.64
CA GLU A 23 5.06 -6.23 10.45
C GLU A 23 5.09 -7.40 9.45
N SER A 24 5.86 -7.30 8.37
CA SER A 24 6.10 -8.44 7.46
C SER A 24 6.74 -9.63 8.18
N ALA A 25 7.73 -9.41 9.05
CA ALA A 25 8.38 -10.47 9.81
C ALA A 25 7.43 -11.12 10.83
N GLU A 26 6.57 -10.34 11.47
CA GLU A 26 5.51 -10.83 12.37
C GLU A 26 4.50 -11.70 11.59
N ASN A 27 4.04 -11.24 10.42
CA ASN A 27 3.15 -12.01 9.55
C ASN A 27 3.78 -13.33 9.08
N LEU A 28 5.07 -13.32 8.71
CA LEU A 28 5.80 -14.54 8.33
C LEU A 28 5.95 -15.51 9.50
N SER A 29 6.02 -15.01 10.73
CA SER A 29 6.07 -15.85 11.93
C SER A 29 4.78 -16.66 12.11
N THR A 30 3.62 -16.11 11.74
CA THR A 30 2.34 -16.83 11.69
C THR A 30 2.40 -18.02 10.72
N ALA A 31 2.94 -17.82 9.51
CA ALA A 31 3.12 -18.89 8.53
C ALA A 31 4.10 -19.97 9.02
N LEU A 32 5.22 -19.57 9.65
CA LEU A 32 6.20 -20.51 10.22
C LEU A 32 5.62 -21.36 11.35
N ALA A 33 4.74 -20.79 12.18
CA ALA A 33 4.02 -21.51 13.21
C ALA A 33 3.09 -22.56 12.58
N ALA A 34 2.31 -22.19 11.56
CA ALA A 34 1.46 -23.12 10.84
C ALA A 34 2.26 -24.22 10.13
N ILE A 35 3.40 -23.91 9.50
CA ILE A 35 4.29 -24.91 8.89
C ILE A 35 4.75 -25.95 9.92
N SER A 36 5.07 -25.51 11.13
CA SER A 36 5.58 -26.36 12.21
C SER A 36 4.49 -27.19 12.90
N ASP A 37 3.22 -26.85 12.72
CA ASP A 37 2.10 -27.58 13.29
C ASP A 37 1.87 -28.91 12.52
N PRO A 38 1.91 -30.07 13.20
CA PRO A 38 1.63 -31.37 12.58
C PRO A 38 0.19 -31.50 12.04
N HIS A 39 -0.75 -30.67 12.50
CA HIS A 39 -2.15 -30.67 12.06
C HIS A 39 -2.40 -29.84 10.80
N THR A 40 -1.43 -29.02 10.36
CA THR A 40 -1.51 -28.31 9.08
C THR A 40 -1.49 -29.31 7.93
N PRO A 41 -2.44 -29.23 6.97
CA PRO A 41 -2.47 -30.07 5.79
C PRO A 41 -1.14 -30.02 5.02
N PRO A 42 -0.64 -31.15 4.48
CA PRO A 42 0.65 -31.19 3.78
C PRO A 42 0.77 -30.20 2.61
N GLU A 43 -0.29 -30.05 1.82
CA GLU A 43 -0.32 -29.13 0.67
C GLU A 43 -0.22 -27.68 1.14
N LEU A 44 -1.00 -27.29 2.16
CA LEU A 44 -0.91 -25.96 2.76
C LEU A 44 0.48 -25.69 3.37
N ARG A 45 1.13 -26.69 3.97
CA ARG A 45 2.50 -26.56 4.48
C ARG A 45 3.49 -26.29 3.35
N GLU A 46 3.33 -26.93 2.20
CA GLU A 46 4.17 -26.70 1.02
C GLU A 46 3.98 -25.28 0.48
N ASP A 47 2.73 -24.84 0.34
CA ASP A 47 2.40 -23.49 -0.11
C ASP A 47 2.95 -22.41 0.82
N LEU A 48 2.75 -22.56 2.13
CA LEU A 48 3.30 -21.64 3.13
C LEU A 48 4.83 -21.62 3.11
N THR A 49 5.47 -22.78 2.90
CA THR A 49 6.93 -22.86 2.78
C THR A 49 7.44 -22.10 1.56
N GLU A 50 6.74 -22.20 0.43
CA GLU A 50 7.07 -21.44 -0.77
C GLU A 50 6.88 -19.93 -0.54
N ILE A 51 5.75 -19.52 0.03
CA ILE A 51 5.43 -18.12 0.34
C ILE A 51 6.49 -17.53 1.26
N VAL A 52 6.85 -18.21 2.35
CA VAL A 52 7.87 -17.71 3.30
C VAL A 52 9.21 -17.51 2.62
N LYS A 53 9.63 -18.44 1.74
CA LYS A 53 10.86 -18.30 0.96
C LYS A 53 10.80 -17.07 0.03
N GLN A 54 9.72 -16.91 -0.74
CA GLN A 54 9.58 -15.81 -1.69
C GLN A 54 9.47 -14.46 -0.99
N ALA A 55 8.69 -14.35 0.08
CA ALA A 55 8.58 -13.13 0.86
C ALA A 55 9.91 -12.75 1.51
N THR A 56 10.68 -13.74 2.00
CA THR A 56 12.03 -13.48 2.53
C THR A 56 12.96 -12.97 1.43
N SER A 57 12.97 -13.58 0.23
CA SER A 57 13.75 -13.08 -0.91
C SER A 57 13.35 -11.66 -1.30
N ALA A 58 12.05 -11.35 -1.31
CA ALA A 58 11.56 -10.00 -1.62
C ALA A 58 12.00 -8.98 -0.56
N LEU A 59 12.02 -9.34 0.73
CA LEU A 59 12.57 -8.49 1.79
C LEU A 59 14.10 -8.31 1.68
N GLU A 60 14.82 -9.28 1.13
CA GLU A 60 16.26 -9.13 0.85
C GLU A 60 16.51 -8.11 -0.27
N VAL A 61 15.66 -8.05 -1.30
CA VAL A 61 15.71 -7.00 -2.34
C VAL A 61 15.52 -5.61 -1.72
N VAL A 62 14.61 -5.46 -0.77
CA VAL A 62 14.37 -4.19 -0.06
C VAL A 62 15.62 -3.73 0.72
N GLY A 63 16.39 -4.66 1.26
CA GLY A 63 17.64 -4.37 1.98
C GLY A 63 18.81 -3.97 1.08
N ASP A 64 18.67 -4.06 -0.24
CA ASP A 64 19.74 -3.72 -1.18
C ASP A 64 19.92 -2.19 -1.28
N PRO A 65 21.11 -1.64 -0.97
CA PRO A 65 21.38 -0.21 -1.03
C PRO A 65 21.29 0.39 -2.45
N ARG A 66 21.20 -0.44 -3.50
CA ARG A 66 21.02 -0.02 -4.90
C ARG A 66 19.57 0.31 -5.23
N VAL A 67 18.61 -0.13 -4.41
CA VAL A 67 17.19 0.19 -4.61
C VAL A 67 16.93 1.64 -4.17
N PRO A 68 16.38 2.49 -5.05
CA PRO A 68 16.05 3.87 -4.69
C PRO A 68 15.07 3.94 -3.50
N PRO A 69 15.18 4.94 -2.60
CA PRO A 69 14.34 5.04 -1.40
C PRO A 69 12.83 4.93 -1.66
N GLU A 70 12.27 5.67 -2.62
CA GLU A 70 10.82 5.62 -2.90
C GLU A 70 10.37 4.25 -3.46
N GLU A 71 11.22 3.60 -4.26
CA GLU A 71 10.94 2.25 -4.76
C GLU A 71 11.01 1.23 -3.63
N ARG A 72 11.98 1.37 -2.72
CA ARG A 72 12.10 0.55 -1.52
C ARG A 72 10.87 0.69 -0.63
N SER A 73 10.40 1.90 -0.34
CA SER A 73 9.18 2.11 0.46
C SER A 73 7.94 1.50 -0.18
N THR A 74 7.80 1.63 -1.50
CA THR A 74 6.72 0.97 -2.25
C THR A 74 6.80 -0.55 -2.13
N LEU A 75 8.00 -1.14 -2.25
CA LEU A 75 8.21 -2.58 -2.09
C LEU A 75 7.91 -3.06 -0.67
N VAL A 76 8.36 -2.33 0.35
CA VAL A 76 8.03 -2.62 1.75
C VAL A 76 6.53 -2.65 1.94
N LEU A 77 5.81 -1.63 1.46
CA LEU A 77 4.36 -1.56 1.60
C LEU A 77 3.65 -2.72 0.89
N VAL A 78 4.06 -3.06 -0.33
CA VAL A 78 3.50 -4.21 -1.06
C VAL A 78 3.72 -5.49 -0.27
N ILE A 79 4.94 -5.75 0.21
CA ILE A 79 5.25 -6.97 0.98
C ILE A 79 4.46 -7.00 2.30
N LYS A 80 4.34 -5.86 3.00
CA LYS A 80 3.53 -5.71 4.22
C LYS A 80 2.09 -6.11 4.00
N ARG A 81 1.43 -5.51 3.00
CA ARG A 81 0.04 -5.80 2.64
C ARG A 81 -0.17 -7.22 2.15
N THR A 82 0.76 -7.75 1.36
CA THR A 82 0.67 -9.12 0.86
C THR A 82 0.84 -10.14 2.00
N THR A 83 1.80 -9.92 2.91
CA THR A 83 2.03 -10.86 4.03
C THR A 83 0.95 -10.83 5.09
N SER A 84 0.21 -9.73 5.25
CA SER A 84 -0.87 -9.65 6.27
C SER A 84 -2.02 -10.65 6.03
N THR A 85 -2.17 -11.12 4.79
CA THR A 85 -3.12 -12.18 4.41
C THR A 85 -2.82 -13.55 5.03
N LEU A 86 -1.59 -13.76 5.49
CA LEU A 86 -1.13 -15.05 6.02
C LEU A 86 -1.97 -15.52 7.21
N GLU A 87 -2.50 -14.59 8.02
CA GLU A 87 -3.39 -14.94 9.13
C GLU A 87 -4.63 -15.70 8.64
N LEU A 88 -5.27 -15.22 7.57
CA LEU A 88 -6.45 -15.87 6.99
C LEU A 88 -6.10 -17.12 6.19
N ILE A 89 -4.96 -17.13 5.49
CA ILE A 89 -4.49 -18.33 4.81
C ILE A 89 -4.25 -19.46 5.82
N CYS A 90 -3.79 -19.14 7.03
CA CYS A 90 -3.57 -20.12 8.10
C CYS A 90 -4.86 -20.47 8.87
N ASP A 91 -5.89 -19.63 8.87
CA ASP A 91 -7.14 -19.89 9.60
C ASP A 91 -7.89 -21.11 8.98
N PRO A 92 -8.14 -22.20 9.73
CA PRO A 92 -8.86 -23.36 9.23
C PRO A 92 -10.32 -23.06 8.85
N LYS A 93 -10.88 -21.92 9.27
CA LYS A 93 -12.23 -21.48 8.92
C LYS A 93 -12.32 -20.75 7.59
N THR A 94 -11.18 -20.38 6.99
CA THR A 94 -11.16 -19.74 5.68
C THR A 94 -11.61 -20.74 4.61
N PRO A 95 -12.64 -20.41 3.81
CA PRO A 95 -13.09 -21.24 2.69
C PRO A 95 -11.94 -21.56 1.72
N GLU A 96 -11.92 -22.78 1.19
CA GLU A 96 -10.85 -23.30 0.34
C GLU A 96 -10.62 -22.41 -0.90
N ASP A 97 -11.68 -22.10 -1.66
CA ASP A 97 -11.57 -21.22 -2.84
C ASP A 97 -10.98 -19.84 -2.53
N LEU A 98 -11.33 -19.25 -1.38
CA LEU A 98 -10.78 -17.98 -0.93
C LEU A 98 -9.31 -18.12 -0.51
N ARG A 99 -8.96 -19.21 0.19
CA ARG A 99 -7.59 -19.53 0.60
C ARG A 99 -6.69 -19.66 -0.63
N ASP A 100 -7.13 -20.39 -1.64
CA ASP A 100 -6.36 -20.64 -2.86
C ASP A 100 -6.12 -19.34 -3.65
N GLN A 101 -7.13 -18.47 -3.73
CA GLN A 101 -7.00 -17.15 -4.36
C GLN A 101 -5.99 -16.26 -3.62
N MET A 102 -6.03 -16.25 -2.28
CA MET A 102 -5.04 -15.51 -1.48
C MET A 102 -3.64 -16.10 -1.64
N ILE A 103 -3.48 -17.43 -1.60
CA ILE A 103 -2.18 -18.09 -1.83
C ILE A 103 -1.61 -17.72 -3.20
N ALA A 104 -2.43 -17.79 -4.26
CA ALA A 104 -2.01 -17.42 -5.60
C ALA A 104 -1.57 -15.94 -5.67
N THR A 105 -2.37 -15.04 -5.09
CA THR A 105 -2.08 -13.61 -5.07
C THR A 105 -0.79 -13.32 -4.32
N VAL A 106 -0.58 -13.94 -3.16
CA VAL A 106 0.65 -13.78 -2.38
C VAL A 106 1.86 -14.24 -3.17
N LYS A 107 1.85 -15.45 -3.73
CA LYS A 107 2.95 -15.98 -4.54
C LYS A 107 3.26 -15.08 -5.74
N ASP A 108 2.24 -14.56 -6.41
CA ASP A 108 2.41 -13.70 -7.58
C ASP A 108 2.99 -12.33 -7.22
N LEU A 109 2.47 -11.68 -6.17
CA LEU A 109 2.95 -10.36 -5.75
C LEU A 109 4.37 -10.43 -5.15
N THR A 110 4.70 -11.45 -4.36
CA THR A 110 6.06 -11.64 -3.85
C THR A 110 7.05 -11.96 -4.98
N TYR A 111 6.63 -12.74 -5.98
CA TYR A 111 7.44 -13.01 -7.18
C TYR A 111 7.73 -11.73 -7.98
N VAL A 112 6.73 -10.87 -8.13
CA VAL A 112 6.91 -9.58 -8.84
C VAL A 112 7.82 -8.66 -8.04
N ALA A 113 7.67 -8.60 -6.71
CA ALA A 113 8.52 -7.80 -5.83
C ALA A 113 9.99 -8.25 -5.90
N GLU A 114 10.26 -9.56 -5.88
CA GLU A 114 11.60 -10.14 -6.02
C GLU A 114 12.28 -9.76 -7.35
N ARG A 115 11.51 -9.63 -8.45
CA ARG A 115 12.06 -9.44 -9.80
C ARG A 115 12.21 -7.99 -10.28
N ARG A 116 11.87 -7.00 -9.47
CA ARG A 116 11.95 -5.60 -9.89
C ARG A 116 13.38 -5.10 -10.19
N GLU A 117 14.41 -5.85 -9.85
CA GLU A 117 15.81 -5.59 -10.25
C GLU A 117 16.06 -5.53 -11.79
N GLY A 118 15.08 -5.87 -12.64
CA GLY A 118 15.29 -6.02 -14.10
C GLY A 118 14.88 -4.87 -15.03
N VAL A 119 14.11 -3.87 -14.59
CA VAL A 119 13.48 -2.90 -15.54
C VAL A 119 14.33 -1.63 -15.76
N ALA A 120 15.34 -1.38 -14.92
CA ALA A 120 16.19 -0.19 -15.04
C ALA A 120 17.39 -0.34 -16.01
N GLN A 121 17.67 -1.53 -16.56
CA GLN A 121 18.87 -1.78 -17.38
C GLN A 121 18.63 -2.03 -18.88
N SER A 122 17.45 -1.75 -19.41
CA SER A 122 17.19 -1.82 -20.86
C SER A 122 16.66 -0.51 -21.44
N SER A 123 17.36 0.59 -21.16
CA SER A 123 17.40 1.73 -22.09
C SER A 123 18.84 1.91 -22.53
N PRO A 124 19.19 1.67 -23.81
CA PRO A 124 20.50 2.02 -24.31
C PRO A 124 20.63 3.54 -24.23
N ALA A 125 21.64 4.00 -23.49
CA ALA A 125 22.08 5.38 -23.57
C ALA A 125 22.51 5.68 -25.02
N GLY A 126 21.87 6.68 -25.63
CA GLY A 126 22.33 7.30 -26.87
C GLY A 126 21.23 7.51 -27.90
N GLU A 127 20.61 8.69 -27.90
CA GLU A 127 20.78 9.68 -28.98
C GLU A 127 19.95 10.94 -28.66
N SER A 128 20.64 12.08 -28.66
CA SER A 128 20.06 13.40 -28.46
C SER A 128 19.15 13.77 -29.63
N ALA A 129 17.90 14.15 -29.34
CA ALA A 129 17.15 15.07 -30.17
C ALA A 129 16.16 15.86 -29.30
N SER A 130 16.38 17.16 -29.27
CA SER A 130 15.60 18.18 -28.60
C SER A 130 14.15 18.19 -29.09
N SER A 131 13.19 18.06 -28.18
CA SER A 131 11.81 18.52 -28.38
C SER A 131 11.26 19.03 -27.04
N PRO A 132 10.92 20.34 -26.94
CA PRO A 132 10.22 20.88 -25.78
C PRO A 132 8.71 20.72 -25.98
N GLY A 133 8.04 20.06 -25.03
CA GLY A 133 6.59 19.92 -25.03
C GLY A 133 6.14 18.46 -25.09
N GLY A 134 6.11 17.82 -23.94
CA GLY A 134 5.43 16.55 -23.72
C GLY A 134 5.01 16.54 -22.26
N GLU A 135 3.72 16.76 -22.04
CA GLU A 135 3.07 16.76 -20.73
C GLU A 135 3.51 15.53 -19.92
N GLY A 136 3.94 15.79 -18.69
CA GLY A 136 4.37 14.76 -17.76
C GLY A 136 3.22 13.78 -17.52
N GLY A 137 3.34 12.59 -18.08
CA GLY A 137 2.42 11.49 -17.83
C GLY A 137 2.37 11.22 -16.34
N SER A 138 1.21 11.46 -15.74
CA SER A 138 0.84 11.02 -14.40
C SER A 138 1.24 9.56 -14.24
N ARG A 139 2.31 9.29 -13.50
CA ARG A 139 2.76 7.94 -13.19
C ARG A 139 1.73 7.37 -12.21
N GLU A 140 0.75 6.65 -12.73
CA GLU A 140 -0.21 5.90 -11.91
C GLU A 140 0.53 5.07 -10.84
N PRO A 141 -0.07 4.84 -9.66
CA PRO A 141 0.52 3.91 -8.70
C PRO A 141 0.76 2.57 -9.40
N PRO A 142 1.91 1.93 -9.20
CA PRO A 142 2.20 0.68 -9.90
C PRO A 142 1.11 -0.32 -9.55
N ASN A 143 0.54 -1.00 -10.56
CA ASN A 143 -0.58 -1.95 -10.38
C ASN A 143 -0.34 -3.02 -9.30
N THR A 144 0.91 -3.30 -8.91
CA THR A 144 1.26 -4.13 -7.75
C THR A 144 0.81 -3.53 -6.41
N LEU A 145 0.96 -2.21 -6.24
CA LEU A 145 0.49 -1.49 -5.06
C LEU A 145 -1.04 -1.55 -4.99
N THR A 146 -1.70 -1.29 -6.12
CA THR A 146 -3.16 -1.39 -6.24
C THR A 146 -3.67 -2.79 -5.95
N ALA A 147 -3.02 -3.83 -6.47
CA ALA A 147 -3.38 -5.21 -6.17
C ALA A 147 -3.15 -5.54 -4.69
N SER A 148 -2.05 -5.09 -4.11
CA SER A 148 -1.76 -5.32 -2.68
C SER A 148 -2.76 -4.61 -1.75
N SER A 149 -3.35 -3.47 -2.14
CA SER A 149 -4.35 -2.80 -1.30
C SER A 149 -5.67 -3.58 -1.20
N SER A 150 -6.00 -4.43 -2.18
CA SER A 150 -7.12 -5.36 -2.09
C SER A 150 -7.00 -6.29 -0.88
N GLU A 151 -5.79 -6.71 -0.54
CA GLU A 151 -5.55 -7.63 0.57
C GLU A 151 -5.97 -7.03 1.92
N GLU A 152 -5.88 -5.70 2.09
CA GLU A 152 -6.39 -5.04 3.29
C GLU A 152 -7.91 -5.11 3.42
N ILE A 153 -8.64 -5.10 2.31
CA ILE A 153 -10.10 -5.21 2.28
C ILE A 153 -10.52 -6.68 2.43
N VAL A 154 -9.82 -7.58 1.73
CA VAL A 154 -10.06 -9.04 1.80
C VAL A 154 -9.75 -9.56 3.20
N GLN A 155 -8.78 -8.98 3.93
CA GLN A 155 -8.48 -9.47 5.28
C GLN A 155 -9.44 -8.99 6.36
N ASP A 156 -10.10 -7.85 6.13
CA ASP A 156 -11.03 -7.29 7.10
C ASP A 156 -12.28 -8.17 7.22
N ARG A 157 -12.50 -8.73 8.41
CA ARG A 157 -13.64 -9.61 8.70
C ARG A 157 -14.98 -8.88 8.68
N ARG A 158 -14.98 -7.54 8.68
CA ARG A 158 -16.17 -6.70 8.48
C ARG A 158 -16.60 -6.64 7.01
N THR A 159 -15.69 -6.95 6.08
CA THR A 159 -16.04 -7.10 4.67
C THR A 159 -16.91 -8.35 4.51
N PRO A 160 -18.11 -8.24 3.90
CA PRO A 160 -18.98 -9.40 3.72
C PRO A 160 -18.30 -10.55 2.97
N PRO A 161 -18.57 -11.83 3.30
CA PRO A 161 -17.86 -12.96 2.69
C PRO A 161 -17.89 -13.00 1.17
N LYS A 162 -19.03 -12.64 0.56
CA LYS A 162 -19.19 -12.60 -0.90
C LYS A 162 -18.29 -11.53 -1.53
N GLU A 163 -18.21 -10.37 -0.90
CA GLU A 163 -17.36 -9.25 -1.35
C GLU A 163 -15.88 -9.63 -1.27
N ARG A 164 -15.47 -10.29 -0.17
CA ARG A 164 -14.11 -10.81 -0.02
C ARG A 164 -13.75 -11.81 -1.12
N GLU A 165 -14.65 -12.73 -1.44
CA GLU A 165 -14.44 -13.72 -2.50
C GLU A 165 -14.36 -13.08 -3.89
N GLN A 166 -15.24 -12.14 -4.21
CA GLN A 166 -15.22 -11.44 -5.49
C GLN A 166 -13.94 -10.62 -5.66
N LEU A 167 -13.54 -9.89 -4.61
CA LEU A 167 -12.33 -9.10 -4.61
C LEU A 167 -11.06 -9.96 -4.68
N ALA A 168 -10.97 -11.06 -3.91
CA ALA A 168 -9.84 -11.98 -3.97
C ALA A 168 -9.70 -12.61 -5.37
N LYS A 169 -10.83 -12.97 -5.99
CA LYS A 169 -10.84 -13.57 -7.33
C LYS A 169 -10.28 -12.60 -8.38
N ILE A 170 -10.77 -11.36 -8.42
CA ILE A 170 -10.28 -10.39 -9.40
C ILE A 170 -8.83 -9.98 -9.13
N THR A 171 -8.45 -9.87 -7.85
CA THR A 171 -7.07 -9.55 -7.46
C THR A 171 -6.11 -10.67 -7.89
N SER A 172 -6.50 -11.94 -7.77
CA SER A 172 -5.69 -13.07 -8.26
C SER A 172 -5.52 -13.06 -9.79
N GLN A 173 -6.51 -12.57 -10.54
CA GLN A 173 -6.39 -12.40 -12.00
C GLN A 173 -5.39 -11.29 -12.35
N VAL A 174 -5.46 -10.17 -11.64
CA VAL A 174 -4.52 -9.06 -11.79
C VAL A 174 -3.10 -9.48 -11.41
N SER A 175 -2.92 -10.19 -10.29
CA SER A 175 -1.60 -10.67 -9.85
C SER A 175 -0.96 -11.62 -10.86
N ALA A 176 -1.75 -12.54 -11.43
CA ALA A 176 -1.27 -13.48 -12.44
C ALA A 176 -0.79 -12.76 -13.72
N LEU A 177 -1.50 -11.72 -14.14
CA LEU A 177 -1.07 -10.87 -15.27
C LEU A 177 0.23 -10.11 -14.94
N LEU A 178 0.34 -9.55 -13.73
CA LEU A 178 1.56 -8.88 -13.26
C LEU A 178 2.77 -9.83 -13.24
N ARG A 179 2.57 -11.05 -12.76
CA ARG A 179 3.59 -12.11 -12.79
C ARG A 179 4.01 -12.44 -14.21
N LYS A 180 3.05 -12.66 -15.11
CA LYS A 180 3.30 -12.96 -16.53
C LYS A 180 4.08 -11.84 -17.23
N ILE A 181 3.79 -10.59 -16.91
CA ILE A 181 4.52 -9.44 -17.45
C ILE A 181 5.96 -9.40 -16.92
N SER A 182 6.16 -9.77 -15.66
CA SER A 182 7.46 -9.71 -14.98
C SER A 182 8.34 -10.95 -15.21
N ASP A 183 7.79 -12.04 -15.72
CA ASP A 183 8.54 -13.27 -15.97
C ASP A 183 9.45 -13.12 -17.21
N PRO A 184 10.79 -13.26 -17.07
CA PRO A 184 11.73 -13.20 -18.19
C PRO A 184 11.50 -14.28 -19.25
N LYS A 185 10.86 -15.40 -18.90
CA LYS A 185 10.57 -16.51 -19.81
C LYS A 185 9.35 -16.27 -20.70
N THR A 186 8.46 -15.35 -20.34
CA THR A 186 7.30 -15.01 -21.15
C THR A 186 7.72 -14.26 -22.42
N SER A 187 7.13 -14.61 -23.56
CA SER A 187 7.47 -13.94 -24.82
C SER A 187 7.00 -12.48 -24.82
N GLN A 188 7.63 -11.64 -25.64
CA GLN A 188 7.25 -10.22 -25.72
C GLN A 188 5.79 -10.03 -26.20
N ALA A 189 5.32 -10.90 -27.09
CA ALA A 189 3.92 -10.89 -27.55
C ALA A 189 2.96 -11.17 -26.39
N GLU A 190 3.21 -12.23 -25.63
CA GLU A 190 2.40 -12.60 -24.47
C GLU A 190 2.42 -11.53 -23.37
N ARG A 191 3.57 -10.87 -23.14
CA ARG A 191 3.64 -9.73 -22.21
C ARG A 191 2.82 -8.55 -22.71
N SER A 192 2.85 -8.27 -24.01
CA SER A 192 2.05 -7.18 -24.59
C SER A 192 0.56 -7.45 -24.45
N ASP A 193 0.11 -8.69 -24.67
CA ASP A 193 -1.29 -9.05 -24.51
C ASP A 193 -1.71 -9.00 -23.04
N ALA A 194 -0.86 -9.50 -22.14
CA ALA A 194 -1.10 -9.40 -20.70
C ALA A 194 -1.20 -7.95 -20.21
N ARG A 195 -0.43 -7.01 -20.78
CA ARG A 195 -0.53 -5.57 -20.44
C ARG A 195 -1.87 -4.97 -20.87
N ARG A 196 -2.41 -5.37 -22.02
CA ARG A 196 -3.73 -4.89 -22.47
C ARG A 196 -4.83 -5.42 -21.55
N GLU A 197 -4.78 -6.70 -21.21
CA GLU A 197 -5.76 -7.29 -20.29
C GLU A 197 -5.65 -6.72 -18.87
N LEU A 198 -4.44 -6.39 -18.42
CA LEU A 198 -4.18 -5.85 -17.10
C LEU A 198 -4.91 -4.54 -16.85
N GLU A 199 -5.00 -3.66 -17.85
CA GLU A 199 -5.66 -2.35 -17.72
C GLU A 199 -7.15 -2.52 -17.39
N ASP A 200 -7.88 -3.30 -18.21
CA ASP A 200 -9.29 -3.60 -18.01
C ASP A 200 -9.55 -4.29 -16.66
N LYS A 201 -8.71 -5.27 -16.31
CA LYS A 201 -8.82 -6.01 -15.04
C LYS A 201 -8.52 -5.15 -13.83
N THR A 202 -7.55 -4.25 -13.93
CA THR A 202 -7.20 -3.32 -12.85
C THR A 202 -8.31 -2.30 -12.65
N SER A 203 -8.93 -1.79 -13.72
CA SER A 203 -10.09 -0.90 -13.59
C SER A 203 -11.23 -1.59 -12.86
N HIS A 204 -11.61 -2.79 -13.30
CA HIS A 204 -12.69 -3.53 -12.65
C HIS A 204 -12.35 -3.92 -11.19
N MET A 205 -11.06 -4.18 -10.90
CA MET A 205 -10.60 -4.42 -9.54
C MET A 205 -10.76 -3.17 -8.67
N LYS A 206 -10.44 -1.96 -9.16
CA LYS A 206 -10.63 -0.71 -8.42
C LYS A 206 -12.11 -0.48 -8.07
N ASP A 207 -13.00 -0.73 -9.03
CA ASP A 207 -14.46 -0.64 -8.79
C ASP A 207 -14.88 -1.63 -7.70
N GLN A 208 -14.38 -2.87 -7.76
CA GLN A 208 -14.67 -3.91 -6.77
C GLN A 208 -14.06 -3.57 -5.39
N GLN A 209 -12.91 -2.91 -5.32
CA GLN A 209 -12.32 -2.44 -4.06
C GLN A 209 -13.24 -1.42 -3.38
N GLU A 210 -13.75 -0.44 -4.12
CA GLU A 210 -14.72 0.55 -3.60
C GLU A 210 -16.01 -0.14 -3.14
N GLU A 211 -16.59 -1.02 -3.96
CA GLU A 211 -17.83 -1.74 -3.62
C GLU A 211 -17.66 -2.60 -2.36
N SER A 212 -16.60 -3.41 -2.31
CA SER A 212 -16.35 -4.31 -1.18
C SER A 212 -16.00 -3.57 0.11
N ALA A 213 -15.24 -2.47 0.03
CA ALA A 213 -14.96 -1.63 1.19
C ALA A 213 -16.24 -0.91 1.66
N SER A 214 -17.01 -0.33 0.75
CA SER A 214 -18.27 0.37 1.10
C SER A 214 -19.32 -0.55 1.72
N ALA A 215 -19.25 -1.85 1.45
CA ALA A 215 -20.13 -2.85 2.06
C ALA A 215 -19.74 -3.21 3.51
N GLN A 216 -18.63 -2.70 4.04
CA GLN A 216 -18.22 -2.93 5.43
C GLN A 216 -19.14 -2.21 6.42
N GLU A 217 -19.67 -2.94 7.39
CA GLU A 217 -20.32 -2.33 8.56
C GLU A 217 -19.25 -1.80 9.52
N ARG A 218 -18.92 -0.50 9.43
CA ARG A 218 -17.97 0.15 10.34
C ARG A 218 -18.68 1.04 11.36
N PRO A 219 -18.23 1.04 12.62
CA PRO A 219 -18.74 2.00 13.60
C PRO A 219 -18.35 3.43 13.18
N GLU A 220 -19.25 4.38 13.41
CA GLU A 220 -18.92 5.80 13.27
C GLU A 220 -17.92 6.20 14.37
N GLU A 221 -16.66 6.38 13.97
CA GLU A 221 -15.60 6.95 14.81
C GLU A 221 -15.70 8.48 14.89
N SER A 222 -15.08 9.11 15.90
CA SER A 222 -14.95 10.58 15.96
C SER A 222 -14.17 11.13 14.76
N LEU A 223 -14.39 12.41 14.43
CA LEU A 223 -13.67 13.12 13.37
C LEU A 223 -12.14 12.95 13.51
N SER A 224 -11.61 13.25 14.69
CA SER A 224 -10.19 13.12 15.03
C SER A 224 -9.64 11.70 14.83
N LYS A 225 -10.39 10.67 15.23
CA LYS A 225 -9.97 9.28 15.10
C LYS A 225 -10.02 8.79 13.65
N ALA A 226 -11.07 9.13 12.91
CA ALA A 226 -11.15 8.84 11.48
C ALA A 226 -10.03 9.56 10.70
N ALA A 227 -9.76 10.83 11.04
CA ALA A 227 -8.72 11.63 10.43
C ALA A 227 -7.31 11.10 10.73
N ALA A 228 -7.06 10.61 11.95
CA ALA A 228 -5.79 9.98 12.32
C ALA A 228 -5.51 8.71 11.48
N VAL A 229 -6.51 7.85 11.31
CA VAL A 229 -6.40 6.65 10.48
C VAL A 229 -6.21 7.01 9.00
N CYS A 230 -7.01 7.93 8.46
CA CYS A 230 -6.88 8.39 7.08
C CYS A 230 -5.48 8.99 6.82
N THR A 231 -5.03 9.90 7.68
CA THR A 231 -3.74 10.58 7.56
C THR A 231 -2.59 9.56 7.61
N SER A 232 -2.61 8.64 8.57
CA SER A 232 -1.57 7.60 8.67
C SER A 232 -1.53 6.69 7.44
N ALA A 233 -2.69 6.33 6.88
CA ALA A 233 -2.76 5.52 5.66
C ALA A 233 -2.20 6.27 4.44
N ILE A 234 -2.48 7.58 4.32
CA ILE A 234 -1.95 8.40 3.22
C ILE A 234 -0.44 8.58 3.38
N PHE A 235 0.06 8.81 4.59
CA PHE A 235 1.50 8.87 4.84
C PHE A 235 2.20 7.59 4.43
N ASP A 236 1.63 6.43 4.78
CA ASP A 236 2.22 5.12 4.50
C ASP A 236 2.20 4.79 2.99
N SER A 237 1.22 5.29 2.24
CA SER A 237 0.97 4.88 0.84
C SER A 237 1.41 5.89 -0.22
N THR A 238 1.78 7.10 0.18
CA THR A 238 2.09 8.21 -0.75
C THR A 238 3.60 8.42 -0.83
N PRO A 239 4.19 8.64 -2.02
CA PRO A 239 5.61 8.96 -2.14
C PRO A 239 6.02 10.14 -1.25
N GLU A 240 7.12 9.97 -0.52
CA GLU A 240 7.67 10.97 0.43
C GLU A 240 7.84 12.33 -0.25
N SER A 241 8.35 12.37 -1.49
CA SER A 241 8.52 13.62 -2.24
C SER A 241 7.21 14.34 -2.59
N ALA A 242 6.09 13.61 -2.69
CA ALA A 242 4.77 14.18 -2.88
C ALA A 242 4.20 14.72 -1.56
N LEU A 243 4.36 13.97 -0.46
CA LEU A 243 3.99 14.42 0.89
C LEU A 243 4.74 15.70 1.29
N MET A 244 6.06 15.73 1.12
CA MET A 244 6.88 16.92 1.42
C MET A 244 6.44 18.15 0.64
N ARG A 245 6.01 17.96 -0.60
CA ARG A 245 5.55 19.05 -1.47
C ARG A 245 4.15 19.52 -1.10
N GLY A 246 3.23 18.58 -0.87
CA GLY A 246 1.83 18.87 -0.55
C GLY A 246 1.63 19.47 0.84
N LEU A 247 2.46 19.08 1.80
CA LEU A 247 2.31 19.50 3.21
C LEU A 247 3.29 20.61 3.62
N LYS A 248 4.07 21.14 2.68
CA LYS A 248 5.14 22.12 2.94
C LYS A 248 4.65 23.31 3.76
N GLU A 249 3.49 23.85 3.42
CA GLU A 249 2.92 25.06 4.05
C GLU A 249 2.05 24.74 5.27
N LEU A 250 1.79 23.45 5.53
CA LEU A 250 0.96 22.99 6.65
C LEU A 250 1.80 22.55 7.86
N GLY A 251 3.10 22.31 7.66
CA GLY A 251 4.00 21.90 8.72
C GLY A 251 4.17 22.96 9.83
N PRO A 252 4.23 22.54 11.11
CA PRO A 252 4.60 23.40 12.22
C PRO A 252 5.87 24.21 11.96
N SER A 253 5.90 25.48 12.36
CA SER A 253 7.04 26.37 12.17
C SER A 253 8.34 25.82 12.74
N GLN A 254 8.26 25.08 13.86
CA GLN A 254 9.38 24.41 14.51
C GLN A 254 10.09 23.36 13.63
N TRP A 255 9.44 22.90 12.54
CA TRP A 255 10.03 21.96 11.59
C TRP A 255 10.63 22.66 10.36
N GLN A 256 10.43 23.97 10.18
CA GLN A 256 10.86 24.65 8.95
C GLN A 256 12.38 24.78 8.83
N ASP A 257 13.07 25.03 9.95
CA ASP A 257 14.52 25.22 9.96
C ASP A 257 15.27 23.93 9.63
N GLU A 258 14.85 22.80 10.22
CA GLU A 258 15.44 21.49 9.96
C GLU A 258 14.89 20.85 8.68
N GLY A 259 13.60 21.04 8.43
CA GLY A 259 12.85 20.35 7.40
C GLY A 259 12.41 18.96 7.82
N VAL A 260 11.27 18.53 7.27
CA VAL A 260 10.80 17.15 7.39
C VAL A 260 11.57 16.28 6.40
N LYS A 261 12.01 15.12 6.89
CA LYS A 261 12.49 14.01 6.09
C LYS A 261 11.28 13.18 5.70
N ASP A 262 10.65 12.53 6.68
CA ASP A 262 9.57 11.55 6.50
C ASP A 262 8.36 11.88 7.40
N PHE A 263 7.14 11.76 6.89
CA PHE A 263 5.92 11.80 7.71
C PHE A 263 5.54 10.37 8.07
N TRP A 264 5.39 10.06 9.35
CA TRP A 264 5.23 8.68 9.79
C TRP A 264 3.78 8.29 10.07
N LYS A 265 3.17 8.88 11.10
CA LYS A 265 1.82 8.54 11.61
C LYS A 265 1.12 9.80 12.12
N ALA A 266 -0.19 9.71 12.26
CA ALA A 266 -0.99 10.69 12.98
C ALA A 266 -1.77 10.01 14.09
N GLU A 267 -1.84 10.67 15.23
CA GLU A 267 -2.59 10.24 16.41
C GLU A 267 -3.66 11.28 16.74
N GLU A 268 -4.78 10.82 17.28
CA GLU A 268 -5.82 11.71 17.79
C GLU A 268 -5.26 12.52 18.97
N LYS A 269 -5.49 13.84 18.95
CA LYS A 269 -5.11 14.75 20.04
C LYS A 269 -6.30 15.47 20.66
N SER A 270 -7.18 16.03 19.82
CA SER A 270 -8.48 16.61 20.18
C SER A 270 -9.44 16.48 19.01
N ASP A 271 -10.71 16.84 19.20
CA ASP A 271 -11.80 16.68 18.22
C ASP A 271 -11.44 17.16 16.79
N ASP A 272 -10.60 18.18 16.67
CA ASP A 272 -10.21 18.85 15.42
C ASP A 272 -8.70 18.92 15.18
N THR A 273 -7.88 18.26 16.01
CA THR A 273 -6.42 18.33 15.92
C THR A 273 -5.80 16.94 16.00
N LEU A 274 -4.82 16.68 15.13
CA LEU A 274 -3.97 15.50 15.16
C LEU A 274 -2.59 15.84 15.74
N ASP A 275 -1.97 14.87 16.40
CA ASP A 275 -0.54 14.87 16.64
C ASP A 275 0.14 14.06 15.52
N VAL A 276 0.90 14.75 14.67
CA VAL A 276 1.62 14.12 13.56
C VAL A 276 3.05 13.83 13.99
N LEU A 277 3.44 12.58 13.82
CA LEU A 277 4.79 12.09 14.04
C LEU A 277 5.55 12.18 12.72
N ALA A 278 6.72 12.82 12.75
CA ALA A 278 7.61 12.96 11.62
C ALA A 278 9.06 12.63 12.01
N GLN A 279 9.88 12.26 11.04
CA GLN A 279 11.34 12.27 11.14
C GLN A 279 11.84 13.54 10.45
N LEU A 280 12.68 14.30 11.14
CA LEU A 280 13.33 15.48 10.59
C LEU A 280 14.63 15.12 9.85
N ARG A 281 15.22 16.07 9.11
CA ARG A 281 16.43 15.81 8.30
C ARG A 281 17.69 15.52 9.12
N ASN A 282 17.71 15.89 10.39
CA ASN A 282 18.75 15.51 11.36
C ASN A 282 18.51 14.12 11.99
N ASP A 283 17.57 13.34 11.46
CA ASP A 283 17.13 12.03 11.94
C ASP A 283 16.42 12.04 13.32
N GLU A 284 16.12 13.21 13.89
CA GLU A 284 15.32 13.32 15.11
C GLU A 284 13.83 13.05 14.82
N ARG A 285 13.15 12.41 15.78
CA ARG A 285 11.69 12.23 15.75
C ARG A 285 11.03 13.44 16.36
N ALA A 286 10.03 13.98 15.68
CA ALA A 286 9.30 15.16 16.14
C ALA A 286 7.79 14.91 16.13
N HIS A 287 7.13 15.54 17.08
CA HIS A 287 5.67 15.60 17.20
C HIS A 287 5.20 17.01 16.86
N GLY A 288 4.07 17.13 16.20
CA GLY A 288 3.58 18.38 15.66
C GLY A 288 2.05 18.42 15.61
N PRO A 289 1.40 19.45 16.16
CA PRO A 289 -0.04 19.61 16.02
C PRO A 289 -0.40 19.99 14.59
N PHE A 290 -1.40 19.31 14.03
CA PHE A 290 -2.03 19.67 12.75
C PHE A 290 -3.54 19.80 12.93
N GLU A 291 -4.09 20.90 12.47
CA GLU A 291 -5.55 21.04 12.36
C GLU A 291 -6.07 20.06 11.30
N VAL A 292 -7.15 19.33 11.63
CA VAL A 292 -7.70 18.26 10.79
C VAL A 292 -8.15 18.81 9.44
N ALA A 293 -8.91 19.90 9.41
CA ALA A 293 -9.49 20.42 8.17
C ALA A 293 -8.43 20.78 7.10
N PRO A 294 -7.42 21.65 7.36
CA PRO A 294 -6.42 22.00 6.34
C PRO A 294 -5.53 20.81 5.98
N LEU A 295 -5.19 19.94 6.93
CA LEU A 295 -4.41 18.74 6.66
C LEU A 295 -5.15 17.80 5.71
N ILE A 296 -6.41 17.47 6.02
CA ILE A 296 -7.21 16.54 5.22
C ILE A 296 -7.49 17.11 3.82
N THR A 297 -7.78 18.41 3.70
CA THR A 297 -7.92 19.06 2.38
C THR A 297 -6.63 18.95 1.57
N GLY A 298 -5.46 19.21 2.17
CA GLY A 298 -4.17 19.06 1.49
C GLY A 298 -3.86 17.61 1.09
N LEU A 299 -4.22 16.63 1.92
CA LEU A 299 -4.04 15.21 1.62
C LEU A 299 -4.99 14.73 0.51
N ALA A 300 -6.21 15.26 0.43
CA ALA A 300 -7.18 14.94 -0.62
C ALA A 300 -6.72 15.39 -2.01
N GLU A 301 -5.84 16.39 -2.11
CA GLU A 301 -5.20 16.76 -3.38
C GLU A 301 -4.13 15.73 -3.82
N LEU A 302 -3.49 15.05 -2.89
CA LEU A 302 -2.46 14.05 -3.17
C LEU A 302 -3.07 12.71 -3.60
N VAL A 303 -4.19 12.33 -2.98
CA VAL A 303 -4.89 11.06 -3.26
C VAL A 303 -6.34 11.38 -3.64
N PRO A 304 -6.63 11.72 -4.91
CA PRO A 304 -8.01 11.96 -5.35
C PRO A 304 -8.86 10.68 -5.27
N HIS A 305 -10.18 10.84 -5.32
CA HIS A 305 -11.15 9.74 -5.17
C HIS A 305 -10.87 8.52 -6.07
N ASP A 306 -10.54 8.74 -7.35
CA ASP A 306 -10.25 7.68 -8.33
C ASP A 306 -9.05 6.79 -7.96
N LYS A 307 -8.23 7.24 -7.00
CA LYS A 307 -7.08 6.51 -6.47
C LYS A 307 -7.27 6.05 -5.04
N LEU A 308 -8.33 6.46 -4.35
CA LEU A 308 -8.45 6.34 -2.90
C LEU A 308 -8.38 4.88 -2.44
N PHE A 309 -9.29 4.03 -2.91
CA PHE A 309 -9.32 2.61 -2.55
C PHE A 309 -8.13 1.82 -3.12
N GLY A 310 -7.71 2.15 -4.35
CA GLY A 310 -6.53 1.56 -4.98
C GLY A 310 -5.21 1.89 -4.27
N THR A 311 -5.16 2.97 -3.48
CA THR A 311 -3.95 3.38 -2.76
C THR A 311 -4.01 2.97 -1.30
N LEU A 312 -5.16 3.15 -0.65
CA LEU A 312 -5.34 3.03 0.81
C LEU A 312 -6.08 1.77 1.25
N GLY A 313 -6.58 0.95 0.32
CA GLY A 313 -7.36 -0.25 0.65
C GLY A 313 -8.57 0.09 1.51
N GLY A 314 -8.79 -0.68 2.58
CA GLY A 314 -9.92 -0.47 3.50
C GLY A 314 -9.81 0.80 4.34
N SER A 315 -8.62 1.42 4.41
CA SER A 315 -8.41 2.67 5.15
C SER A 315 -9.03 3.88 4.43
N ALA A 316 -9.35 3.75 3.14
CA ALA A 316 -10.09 4.75 2.36
C ALA A 316 -11.41 5.17 3.02
N LEU A 317 -12.12 4.24 3.67
CA LEU A 317 -13.38 4.53 4.38
C LEU A 317 -13.20 5.54 5.52
N SER A 318 -12.04 5.54 6.18
CA SER A 318 -11.74 6.54 7.22
C SER A 318 -11.54 7.92 6.60
N CYS A 319 -11.02 8.00 5.37
CA CYS A 319 -10.92 9.25 4.62
C CYS A 319 -12.29 9.77 4.18
N GLU A 320 -13.16 8.91 3.67
CA GLU A 320 -14.54 9.28 3.32
C GLU A 320 -15.34 9.73 4.55
N GLN A 321 -15.23 9.00 5.66
CA GLN A 321 -15.89 9.38 6.91
C GLN A 321 -15.39 10.74 7.41
N THR A 322 -14.08 10.98 7.35
CA THR A 322 -13.50 12.29 7.71
C THR A 322 -14.02 13.41 6.80
N ALA A 323 -14.05 13.18 5.49
CA ALA A 323 -14.59 14.15 4.54
C ALA A 323 -16.07 14.46 4.80
N LYS A 324 -16.87 13.44 5.13
CA LYS A 324 -18.28 13.61 5.47
C LYS A 324 -18.47 14.49 6.70
N TYR A 325 -17.71 14.27 7.78
CA TYR A 325 -17.75 15.14 8.95
C TYR A 325 -17.36 16.59 8.61
N LEU A 326 -16.29 16.77 7.84
CA LEU A 326 -15.84 18.11 7.44
C LEU A 326 -16.89 18.85 6.59
N ASP A 327 -17.56 18.15 5.68
CA ASP A 327 -18.62 18.73 4.84
C ASP A 327 -19.88 19.05 5.64
N GLU A 328 -20.38 18.10 6.43
CA GLU A 328 -21.66 18.21 7.15
C GLU A 328 -21.59 19.13 8.37
N GLU A 329 -20.51 19.07 9.15
CA GLU A 329 -20.39 19.81 10.42
C GLU A 329 -19.64 21.13 10.28
N TYR A 330 -18.70 21.23 9.33
CA TYR A 330 -17.80 22.39 9.19
C TYR A 330 -17.91 23.10 7.83
N GLY A 331 -18.68 22.56 6.87
CA GLY A 331 -18.81 23.14 5.53
C GLY A 331 -17.51 23.14 4.72
N VAL A 332 -16.57 22.24 5.04
CA VAL A 332 -15.26 22.11 4.39
C VAL A 332 -15.27 20.88 3.48
N THR A 333 -15.12 21.11 2.17
CA THR A 333 -15.02 20.02 1.19
C THR A 333 -13.58 19.50 1.09
N ALA A 334 -13.40 18.20 1.33
CA ALA A 334 -12.12 17.51 1.18
C ALA A 334 -11.93 16.96 -0.25
N GLY A 335 -11.43 17.82 -1.15
CA GLY A 335 -11.10 17.44 -2.53
C GLY A 335 -12.28 16.79 -3.27
N THR A 336 -12.04 15.62 -3.87
CA THR A 336 -13.06 14.85 -4.60
C THR A 336 -13.60 13.63 -3.84
N TRP A 337 -13.26 13.44 -2.56
CA TRP A 337 -13.60 12.21 -1.82
C TRP A 337 -15.09 11.95 -1.65
N LEU A 338 -15.94 12.99 -1.67
CA LEU A 338 -17.40 12.82 -1.63
C LEU A 338 -18.07 12.92 -3.01
N THR A 339 -17.31 13.29 -4.04
CA THR A 339 -17.84 13.44 -5.41
C THR A 339 -17.35 12.28 -6.26
N ARG A 340 -18.24 11.29 -6.50
CA ARG A 340 -17.98 10.31 -7.54
C ARG A 340 -17.74 11.04 -8.85
N SER A 341 -16.55 10.87 -9.41
CA SER A 341 -16.20 11.46 -10.71
C SER A 341 -17.06 10.80 -11.78
N GLY A 342 -18.13 11.47 -12.22
CA GLY A 342 -18.92 11.08 -13.39
C GLY A 342 -20.38 10.73 -13.10
N THR A 343 -21.24 11.76 -13.15
CA THR A 343 -22.54 11.67 -13.84
C THR A 343 -22.41 12.38 -15.18
#